data_AF-A0A2D6X5R8-F1
#
_entry.id   AF-A0A2D6X5R8-F1
#
_cell.length_a   1.000
_cell.length_b   1.000
_cell.length_c   1.000
_cell.angle_alpha   90.00
_cell.angle_beta   90.00
_cell.angle_gamma   90.00
#
_symmetry.space_group_name_H-M   'P 1'
#
loop_
_entity.id
_entity.type
_entity.pdbx_description
1 polymer ?
#
loop_
_entity_poly.entity_id
_entity_poly.type
_entity_poly.pdbx_seq_one_letter_code
_entity_poly.pdbx_strand_id
1 'polypeptide(L)'
;MKNFFEPDDEHDFHDMENVPQYTIERYAYQVEEILSIFEMQEFFVSDNTQIKDFKFTPSEFDNYNHKLKESHGIEITRNDYIWEIAEKIYENQF
;
A
#
# COMPACT_ATOMS: atom_id res chain seq x y z
N MET A 1 -41.63 26.19 33.06
CA MET A 1 -40.21 26.41 32.71
C MET A 1 -39.98 25.76 31.36
N LYS A 2 -39.57 26.55 30.36
CA LYS A 2 -39.30 26.06 28.99
C LYS A 2 -37.85 25.56 28.99
N ASN A 3 -37.66 24.27 28.77
CA ASN A 3 -36.33 23.71 28.52
C ASN A 3 -35.96 24.09 27.09
N PHE A 4 -34.99 24.99 26.96
CA PHE A 4 -34.31 25.25 25.70
C PHE A 4 -33.39 24.05 25.43
N PHE A 5 -33.66 23.33 24.34
CA PHE A 5 -32.64 22.52 23.69
C PHE A 5 -31.82 23.49 22.84
N GLU A 6 -30.58 23.74 23.25
CA GLU A 6 -29.56 24.25 22.34
C GLU A 6 -29.13 23.07 21.44
N PRO A 7 -29.08 23.25 20.11
CA PRO A 7 -28.39 22.30 19.26
C PRO A 7 -26.89 22.58 19.43
N ASP A 8 -26.15 21.63 19.99
CA ASP A 8 -24.69 21.63 19.88
C ASP A 8 -24.35 21.34 18.41
N ASP A 9 -24.37 22.41 17.62
CA ASP A 9 -23.65 22.54 16.37
C ASP A 9 -22.16 22.52 16.74
N GLU A 10 -21.48 21.42 16.43
CA GLU A 10 -20.06 21.38 16.06
C GLU A 10 -19.75 19.93 15.63
N HIS A 11 -20.30 19.53 14.48
CA HIS A 11 -19.58 18.53 13.68
C HIS A 11 -18.33 19.25 13.16
N ASP A 12 -17.24 19.15 13.91
CA ASP A 12 -15.92 19.56 13.49
C ASP A 12 -15.58 18.85 12.18
N PHE A 13 -15.74 19.56 11.06
CA PHE A 13 -15.25 19.16 9.75
C PHE A 13 -13.70 19.07 9.71
N HIS A 14 -13.02 19.29 10.83
CA HIS A 14 -11.57 19.16 11.02
C HIS A 14 -11.12 17.80 11.60
N ASP A 15 -12.02 16.95 12.08
CA ASP A 15 -11.64 15.62 12.60
C ASP A 15 -11.35 14.59 11.49
N MET A 16 -11.61 14.92 10.22
CA MET A 16 -11.23 14.08 9.08
C MET A 16 -9.83 14.37 8.51
N GLU A 17 -9.11 15.39 9.00
CA GLU A 17 -7.77 15.75 8.48
C GLU A 17 -6.61 15.00 9.15
N ASN A 18 -6.86 14.21 10.21
CA ASN A 18 -5.81 13.53 10.99
C ASN A 18 -5.97 12.01 11.10
N VAL A 19 -6.75 11.38 10.21
CA VAL A 19 -6.64 9.93 10.07
C VAL A 19 -5.27 9.66 9.43
N PRO A 20 -4.35 8.91 10.07
CA PRO A 20 -3.15 8.46 9.39
C PRO A 20 -3.61 7.61 8.21
N GLN A 21 -3.55 8.15 6.99
CA GLN A 21 -3.65 7.30 5.81
C GLN A 21 -2.43 6.39 5.88
N TYR A 22 -2.66 5.11 6.16
CA TYR A 22 -1.58 4.13 6.17
C TYR A 22 -0.90 4.15 4.81
N THR A 23 0.42 4.03 4.76
CA THR A 23 1.18 4.17 3.50
C THR A 23 0.70 3.15 2.47
N ILE A 24 0.29 1.96 2.92
CA ILE A 24 -0.31 0.93 2.08
C ILE A 24 -1.69 1.30 1.51
N GLU A 25 -2.52 2.05 2.22
CA GLU A 25 -3.83 2.51 1.75
C GLU A 25 -3.68 3.54 0.62
N ARG A 26 -2.67 4.41 0.74
CA ARG A 26 -2.33 5.39 -0.31
C ARG A 26 -1.98 4.73 -1.64
N TYR A 27 -1.32 3.57 -1.60
CA TYR A 27 -0.82 2.86 -2.77
C TYR A 27 -1.56 1.54 -3.05
N ALA A 28 -2.81 1.41 -2.58
CA ALA A 28 -3.56 0.14 -2.60
C ALA A 28 -3.61 -0.51 -4.00
N TYR A 29 -3.82 0.28 -5.05
CA TYR A 29 -3.84 -0.22 -6.43
C TYR A 29 -2.49 -0.80 -6.86
N GLN A 30 -1.39 -0.10 -6.59
CA GLN A 30 -0.05 -0.58 -6.91
C GLN A 30 0.33 -1.80 -6.07
N VAL A 31 -0.17 -1.90 -4.83
CA VAL A 31 0.00 -3.09 -3.98
C VAL A 31 -0.73 -4.28 -4.59
N GLU A 32 -1.97 -4.13 -5.05
CA GLU A 32 -2.71 -5.18 -5.75
C GLU A 32 -1.97 -5.64 -7.02
N GLU A 33 -1.38 -4.71 -7.77
CA GLU A 33 -0.58 -5.01 -8.95
C GLU A 33 0.68 -5.84 -8.61
N ILE A 34 1.42 -5.45 -7.57
CA ILE A 34 2.57 -6.20 -7.06
C ILE A 34 2.16 -7.61 -6.64
N LEU A 35 1.06 -7.72 -5.88
CA LEU A 35 0.54 -9.00 -5.41
C LEU A 35 0.08 -9.90 -6.56
N SER A 36 -0.49 -9.31 -7.61
CA SER A 36 -0.83 -10.03 -8.84
C SER A 36 0.42 -10.57 -9.55
N ILE A 37 1.50 -9.79 -9.62
CA ILE A 37 2.79 -10.25 -10.19
C ILE A 37 3.38 -11.40 -9.38
N PHE A 38 3.25 -11.32 -8.05
CA PHE A 38 3.69 -12.33 -7.09
C PHE A 38 2.76 -13.54 -7.01
N GLU A 39 1.65 -13.54 -7.77
CA GLU A 39 0.65 -14.62 -7.79
C GLU A 39 0.04 -14.87 -6.38
N MET A 40 -0.12 -13.80 -5.58
CA MET A 40 -0.54 -13.79 -4.18
C MET A 40 -1.84 -13.00 -3.96
N GLN A 41 -3.00 -13.61 -4.18
CA GLN A 41 -4.29 -12.89 -4.15
C GLN A 41 -4.89 -12.66 -2.75
N GLU A 42 -4.45 -13.39 -1.72
CA GLU A 42 -5.05 -13.33 -0.36
C GLU A 42 -4.03 -12.91 0.72
N PHE A 43 -2.91 -12.30 0.33
CA PHE A 43 -1.86 -11.94 1.29
C PHE A 43 -2.12 -10.57 1.91
N PHE A 44 -2.16 -10.51 3.25
CA PHE A 44 -2.26 -9.25 3.98
C PHE A 44 -0.93 -8.51 3.95
N VAL A 45 -0.93 -7.30 3.40
CA VAL A 45 0.23 -6.41 3.36
C VAL A 45 0.01 -5.25 4.31
N SER A 46 1.05 -4.92 5.09
CA SER A 46 1.12 -3.77 5.97
C SER A 46 2.31 -2.89 5.60
N ASP A 47 2.41 -1.71 6.23
CA ASP A 47 3.55 -0.79 6.06
C ASP A 47 4.91 -1.43 6.44
N ASN A 48 4.91 -2.54 7.19
CA ASN A 48 6.12 -3.26 7.60
C ASN A 48 6.40 -4.52 6.77
N THR A 49 5.56 -4.83 5.79
CA THR A 49 5.71 -6.06 5.00
C THR A 49 6.84 -5.90 3.98
N GLN A 50 7.82 -6.80 4.02
CA GLN A 50 8.98 -6.84 3.12
C GLN A 50 8.89 -8.05 2.17
N ILE A 51 9.61 -8.01 1.04
CA ILE A 51 9.63 -9.13 0.09
C ILE A 51 10.08 -10.45 0.73
N LYS A 52 11.05 -10.42 1.66
CA LYS A 52 11.51 -11.63 2.37
C LYS A 52 10.40 -12.36 3.13
N ASP A 53 9.33 -11.66 3.53
CA ASP A 53 8.23 -12.23 4.31
C ASP A 53 7.38 -13.20 3.48
N PHE A 54 7.43 -13.08 2.15
CA PHE A 54 6.76 -13.97 1.20
C PHE A 54 7.49 -15.31 1.03
N LYS A 55 8.73 -15.45 1.54
CA LYS A 55 9.52 -16.68 1.53
C LYS A 55 9.74 -17.31 0.15
N PHE A 56 9.78 -16.50 -0.91
CA PHE A 56 10.07 -16.97 -2.26
C PHE A 56 11.39 -17.73 -2.36
N THR A 57 11.38 -18.81 -3.14
CA THR A 57 12.60 -19.46 -3.64
C THR A 57 13.43 -18.48 -4.48
N PRO A 58 14.74 -18.72 -4.68
CA PRO A 58 15.55 -17.88 -5.56
C PRO A 58 14.97 -17.73 -6.96
N SER A 59 14.49 -18.83 -7.56
CA SER A 59 13.90 -18.83 -8.91
C SER A 59 12.59 -18.04 -9.01
N GLU A 60 11.72 -18.12 -8.00
CA GLU A 60 10.49 -17.33 -7.96
C GLU A 60 10.81 -15.84 -7.84
N PHE A 61 11.72 -15.47 -6.94
CA PHE A 61 12.15 -14.08 -6.77
C PHE A 61 12.75 -13.52 -8.05
N ASP A 62 13.64 -14.24 -8.73
CA ASP A 62 14.25 -13.81 -9.98
C ASP A 62 13.20 -13.61 -11.08
N ASN A 63 12.21 -14.51 -11.16
CA ASN A 63 11.09 -14.40 -12.08
C ASN A 63 10.21 -13.16 -11.79
N TYR A 64 9.86 -12.92 -10.54
CA TYR A 64 9.03 -11.76 -10.16
C TYR A 64 9.78 -10.43 -10.33
N ASN A 65 11.07 -10.39 -9.99
CA ASN A 65 11.92 -9.24 -10.23
C ASN A 65 12.03 -8.94 -11.73
N HIS A 66 12.14 -9.96 -12.58
CA HIS A 66 12.11 -9.80 -14.03
C HIS A 66 10.78 -9.22 -14.52
N LYS A 67 9.63 -9.77 -14.07
CA LYS A 67 8.29 -9.25 -14.41
C LYS A 67 8.10 -7.78 -13.98
N LEU A 68 8.55 -7.39 -12.79
CA LEU A 68 8.49 -6.00 -12.32
C LEU A 68 9.37 -5.07 -13.16
N LYS A 69 10.56 -5.54 -13.55
CA LYS A 69 11.46 -4.79 -14.42
C LYS A 69 10.88 -4.60 -15.81
N GLU A 70 10.26 -5.62 -16.39
CA GLU A 70 9.59 -5.50 -17.70
C GLU A 70 8.36 -4.59 -17.65
N SER A 71 7.55 -4.67 -16.59
CA SER A 71 6.27 -3.95 -16.50
C SER A 71 6.44 -2.49 -16.07
N HIS A 72 7.37 -2.22 -15.16
CA HIS A 72 7.52 -0.91 -14.51
C HIS A 72 8.92 -0.32 -14.55
N GLY A 73 9.91 -1.04 -15.09
CA GLY A 73 11.31 -0.60 -15.08
C GLY A 73 11.96 -0.62 -13.70
N ILE A 74 11.36 -1.32 -12.72
CA ILE A 74 11.81 -1.34 -11.32
C ILE A 74 12.53 -2.65 -11.03
N GLU A 75 13.68 -2.56 -10.35
CA GLU A 75 14.36 -3.70 -9.75
C GLU A 75 14.15 -3.68 -8.23
N ILE A 76 13.94 -4.88 -7.67
CA ILE A 76 13.65 -5.06 -6.25
C ILE A 76 14.72 -5.91 -5.55
N THR A 77 14.83 -5.75 -4.23
CA THR A 77 15.62 -6.58 -3.34
C THR A 77 14.75 -7.30 -2.31
N ARG A 78 15.25 -8.38 -1.71
CA ARG A 78 14.50 -9.11 -0.66
C ARG A 78 14.18 -8.26 0.59
N ASN A 79 14.86 -7.12 0.78
CA ASN A 79 14.66 -6.25 1.93
C ASN A 79 13.73 -5.06 1.64
N ASP A 80 13.28 -4.89 0.40
CA ASP A 80 12.42 -3.76 0.06
C ASP A 80 11.04 -3.96 0.68
N TYR A 81 10.44 -2.87 1.16
CA TYR A 81 9.06 -2.86 1.64
C TYR A 81 8.09 -2.82 0.46
N ILE A 82 6.93 -3.46 0.60
CA ILE A 82 5.93 -3.47 -0.46
C ILE A 82 5.44 -2.06 -0.78
N TRP A 83 5.28 -1.20 0.23
CA TRP A 83 4.85 0.18 0.01
C TRP A 83 5.91 1.02 -0.75
N GLU A 84 7.21 0.77 -0.56
CA GLU A 84 8.28 1.47 -1.29
C GLU A 84 8.26 1.09 -2.78
N ILE A 85 7.96 -0.17 -3.07
CA ILE A 85 7.80 -0.65 -4.45
C ILE A 85 6.53 -0.04 -5.05
N ALA A 86 5.44 -0.02 -4.29
CA ALA A 86 4.17 0.54 -4.73
C ALA A 86 4.27 2.05 -5.02
N GLU A 87 5.00 2.80 -4.18
CA GLU A 87 5.33 4.21 -4.40
C GLU A 87 6.11 4.42 -5.70
N LYS A 88 7.17 3.63 -5.95
CA LYS A 88 7.93 3.72 -7.20
C LYS A 88 7.06 3.45 -8.43
N ILE A 89 6.15 2.49 -8.36
CA ILE A 89 5.19 2.22 -9.45
C ILE A 89 4.28 3.44 -9.66
N TYR A 90 3.75 4.01 -8.58
CA TYR A 90 2.90 5.19 -8.64
C TYR A 90 3.65 6.39 -9.25
N GLU A 91 4.89 6.65 -8.84
CA GLU A 91 5.69 7.76 -9.36
C GLU A 91 6.06 7.57 -10.84
N ASN A 92 6.28 6.33 -11.30
CA ASN A 92 6.56 6.06 -12.71
C ASN A 92 5.34 6.23 -13.64
N GLN A 93 4.13 6.44 -13.09
CA GLN A 93 2.91 6.67 -13.87
C GLN A 93 2.64 8.16 -14.17
N PHE A 94 3.41 9.08 -13.60
CA PHE A 94 3.27 10.54 -13.75
C PHE A 94 4.55 11.19 -14.27
#